data_AF-A0A2D8ES97-F1
#
_entry.id   AF-A0A2D8ES97-F1
#
_cell.length_a   1.000
_cell.length_b   1.000
_cell.length_c   1.000
_cell.angle_alpha   90.00
_cell.angle_beta   90.00
_cell.angle_gamma   90.00
#
_symmetry.space_group_name_H-M   'P 1'
#
loop_
_entity.id
_entity.type
_entity.pdbx_description
1 polymer ?
#
loop_
_entity_poly.entity_id
_entity_poly.type
_entity_poly.pdbx_seq_one_letter_code
_entity_poly.pdbx_strand_id
1 'polypeptide(L)'
;MARNKKTAIDVNIMPKADRLVFESLSEQGKAEFMGFGRGTRRDYDVPKYNSIKEEWHKHKGNAGIVLGLDRPNNMLSGFGGNKDTHCAAVDIVAGRLGFRARSRDDRNKVLEVDPNFKLDAARVYLSQKSDPDSYFGLAAGTVGNTTKTSPRSTVVLKADTLRMVARENIKLVTRTDKKNSQGGDLSNATTKGYGIDLIALNDDSDMQPLVKGANLQQCLRDVLASIQDLRGIFNNFVKYQGEMNNALLNHSHRSPFYGQLCAPDFETLIPTGVEVIVNNLTNVETQLLLNMNKLVGVQQNYLDAPAGAETLKNGKSLFILSKYNNTN
;
A
#
# COMPACT_ATOMS: atom_id res chain seq x y z
N MET A 1 -3.25 -3.80 -21.63
CA MET A 1 -1.90 -3.94 -22.22
C MET A 1 -1.79 -3.05 -23.45
N ALA A 2 -0.63 -2.43 -23.70
CA ALA A 2 -0.43 -1.54 -24.84
C ALA A 2 -0.50 -2.32 -26.18
N ARG A 3 -1.29 -1.82 -27.14
CA ARG A 3 -1.52 -2.49 -28.44
C ARG A 3 -0.40 -2.23 -29.47
N ASN A 4 0.41 -1.17 -29.29
CA ASN A 4 1.44 -0.78 -30.25
C ASN A 4 2.79 -1.42 -29.90
N LYS A 5 2.99 -2.66 -30.35
CA LYS A 5 4.29 -3.35 -30.27
C LYS A 5 5.16 -2.88 -31.44
N LYS A 6 6.20 -2.06 -31.17
CA LYS A 6 7.27 -1.84 -32.15
C LYS A 6 7.89 -3.19 -32.54
N THR A 7 8.35 -3.31 -33.78
CA THR A 7 9.10 -4.48 -34.25
C THR A 7 10.37 -4.67 -33.42
N ALA A 8 10.79 -5.92 -33.21
CA ALA A 8 11.99 -6.24 -32.42
C ALA A 8 13.29 -5.66 -33.00
N ILE A 9 13.27 -5.33 -34.29
CA ILE A 9 14.30 -4.56 -35.00
C ILE A 9 13.60 -3.33 -35.61
N ASP A 10 14.07 -2.13 -35.28
CA ASP A 10 13.58 -0.86 -35.86
C ASP A 10 14.62 -0.32 -36.85
N VAL A 11 14.53 -0.78 -38.11
CA VAL A 11 15.41 -0.35 -39.21
C VAL A 11 15.31 1.15 -39.55
N ASN A 12 14.30 1.85 -39.03
CA ASN A 12 14.14 3.29 -39.23
C ASN A 12 15.08 4.13 -38.35
N ILE A 13 15.76 3.51 -37.39
CA ILE A 13 16.81 4.15 -36.56
C ILE A 13 18.16 4.16 -37.30
N MET A 14 18.32 3.33 -38.33
CA MET A 14 19.56 3.28 -39.12
C MET A 14 19.69 4.50 -40.05
N PRO A 15 20.90 5.05 -40.26
CA PRO A 15 21.19 5.99 -41.34
C PRO A 15 20.79 5.40 -42.70
N LYS A 16 20.34 6.24 -43.64
CA LYS A 16 19.87 5.79 -44.98
C LYS A 16 20.88 4.91 -45.72
N ALA A 17 22.19 5.21 -45.63
CA ALA A 17 23.24 4.42 -46.25
C ALA A 17 23.34 3.01 -45.63
N ASP A 18 23.44 2.93 -44.30
CA ASP A 18 23.51 1.67 -43.55
C ASP A 18 22.25 0.82 -43.73
N ARG A 19 21.08 1.46 -43.87
CA ARG A 19 19.82 0.79 -44.18
C ARG A 19 19.83 0.12 -45.56
N LEU A 20 20.33 0.79 -46.60
CA LEU A 20 20.45 0.20 -47.93
C LEU A 20 21.41 -1.00 -47.93
N VAL A 21 22.52 -0.90 -47.19
CA VAL A 21 23.44 -2.03 -46.97
C VAL A 21 22.71 -3.17 -46.26
N PHE A 22 21.99 -2.89 -45.17
CA PHE A 22 21.24 -3.91 -44.41
C PHE A 22 20.15 -4.61 -45.25
N GLU A 23 19.42 -3.86 -46.08
CA GLU A 23 18.39 -4.39 -46.97
C GLU A 23 18.97 -5.28 -48.08
N SER A 24 20.22 -5.05 -48.51
CA SER A 24 20.95 -5.86 -49.51
C SER A 24 21.57 -7.17 -49.00
N LEU A 25 21.63 -7.40 -47.68
CA LEU A 25 22.27 -8.60 -47.10
C LEU A 25 21.35 -9.83 -47.13
N SER A 26 21.94 -11.03 -47.13
CA SER A 26 21.21 -12.27 -46.85
C SER A 26 20.69 -12.31 -45.41
N GLU A 27 19.74 -13.18 -45.08
CA GLU A 27 19.21 -13.28 -43.70
C GLU A 27 20.30 -13.60 -42.65
N GLN A 28 21.30 -14.41 -43.01
CA GLN A 28 22.49 -14.62 -42.17
C GLN A 28 23.32 -13.34 -42.03
N GLY A 29 23.57 -12.62 -43.14
CA GLY A 29 24.28 -11.35 -43.13
C GLY A 29 23.57 -10.26 -42.31
N LYS A 30 22.23 -10.20 -42.36
CA LYS A 30 21.40 -9.31 -41.53
C LYS A 30 21.53 -9.66 -40.05
N ALA A 31 21.48 -10.94 -39.69
CA ALA A 31 21.66 -11.39 -38.32
C ALA A 31 23.05 -10.99 -37.79
N GLU A 32 24.12 -11.23 -38.56
CA GLU A 32 25.48 -10.81 -38.20
C GLU A 32 25.64 -9.28 -38.09
N PHE A 33 25.06 -8.52 -39.02
CA PHE A 33 25.07 -7.05 -39.01
C PHE A 33 24.41 -6.49 -37.75
N MET A 34 23.36 -7.15 -37.27
CA MET A 34 22.65 -6.83 -36.02
C MET A 34 23.34 -7.38 -34.75
N GLY A 35 24.49 -8.05 -34.89
CA GLY A 35 25.30 -8.51 -33.75
C GLY A 35 24.99 -9.92 -33.25
N PHE A 36 24.30 -10.75 -34.04
CA PHE A 36 24.05 -12.15 -33.68
C PHE A 36 25.37 -12.88 -33.34
N GLY A 37 25.40 -13.53 -32.16
CA GLY A 37 26.60 -14.22 -31.65
C GLY A 37 27.75 -13.32 -31.17
N ARG A 38 27.73 -11.99 -31.39
CA ARG A 38 28.90 -11.12 -31.13
C ARG A 38 28.89 -10.42 -29.76
N GLY A 39 27.82 -10.51 -28.98
CA GLY A 39 27.71 -9.89 -27.65
C GLY A 39 27.76 -8.35 -27.64
N THR A 40 27.72 -7.74 -28.82
CA THR A 40 27.57 -6.32 -29.15
C THR A 40 26.80 -6.22 -30.46
N ARG A 41 26.07 -5.13 -30.63
CA ARG A 41 25.51 -4.66 -31.90
C ARG A 41 26.14 -3.31 -32.22
N ARG A 42 25.95 -2.81 -33.44
CA ARG A 42 26.31 -1.43 -33.79
C ARG A 42 25.42 -0.44 -33.04
N ASP A 43 26.00 0.69 -32.64
CA ASP A 43 25.40 1.71 -31.78
C ASP A 43 24.42 2.64 -32.54
N TYR A 44 23.37 2.06 -33.13
CA TYR A 44 22.33 2.82 -33.83
C TYR A 44 21.30 3.46 -32.88
N ASP A 45 20.95 2.79 -31.78
CA ASP A 45 19.99 3.24 -30.77
C ASP A 45 20.67 3.67 -29.46
N VAL A 46 21.88 4.22 -29.57
CA VAL A 46 22.70 4.67 -28.45
C VAL A 46 22.92 6.18 -28.57
N PRO A 47 22.16 7.01 -27.84
CA PRO A 47 22.44 8.43 -27.79
C PRO A 47 23.76 8.70 -27.06
N LYS A 48 24.47 9.77 -27.42
CA LYS A 48 25.71 10.16 -26.76
C LYS A 48 25.38 10.80 -25.41
N TYR A 49 25.85 10.21 -24.31
CA TYR A 49 25.67 10.77 -22.98
C TYR A 49 26.47 12.08 -22.82
N ASN A 50 25.82 13.13 -22.34
CA ASN A 50 26.45 14.41 -22.01
C ASN A 50 27.15 14.32 -20.64
N SER A 51 28.36 13.77 -20.62
CA SER A 51 29.17 13.59 -19.40
C SER A 51 29.89 14.87 -18.97
N ILE A 52 29.84 15.20 -17.68
CA ILE A 52 30.67 16.24 -17.06
C ILE A 52 32.10 15.69 -16.88
N LYS A 53 33.13 16.56 -16.90
CA LYS A 53 34.56 16.19 -16.82
C LYS A 53 34.92 15.28 -15.62
N GLU A 54 34.19 15.40 -14.52
CA GLU A 54 34.40 14.67 -13.26
C GLU A 54 33.45 13.48 -13.08
N GLU A 55 32.46 13.30 -13.96
CA GLU A 55 31.59 12.12 -13.99
C GLU A 55 32.34 10.93 -14.61
N TRP A 56 32.43 9.82 -13.88
CA TRP A 56 32.92 8.57 -14.45
C TRP A 56 31.77 7.82 -15.11
N HIS A 57 31.65 7.93 -16.44
CA HIS A 57 30.67 7.21 -17.24
C HIS A 57 31.31 6.06 -18.01
N LYS A 58 30.78 4.84 -17.82
CA LYS A 58 31.15 3.65 -18.60
C LYS A 58 29.89 2.99 -19.16
N HIS A 59 29.86 2.75 -20.47
CA HIS A 59 28.72 2.13 -21.15
C HIS A 59 29.15 1.05 -22.16
N LYS A 60 28.20 0.21 -22.55
CA LYS A 60 28.30 -0.75 -23.64
C LYS A 60 26.94 -0.81 -24.34
N GLY A 61 26.85 -0.31 -25.57
CA GLY A 61 25.57 0.04 -26.17
C GLY A 61 24.83 1.08 -25.32
N ASN A 62 23.49 0.96 -25.24
CA ASN A 62 22.63 1.84 -24.43
C ASN A 62 22.45 1.34 -22.97
N ALA A 63 23.41 0.58 -22.45
CA ALA A 63 23.50 0.22 -21.03
C ALA A 63 24.75 0.85 -20.42
N GLY A 64 24.62 1.57 -19.32
CA GLY A 64 25.73 2.31 -18.73
C GLY A 64 25.59 2.59 -17.24
N ILE A 65 26.73 2.89 -16.62
CA ILE A 65 26.87 3.28 -15.22
C ILE A 65 27.54 4.65 -15.19
N VAL A 66 26.96 5.59 -14.44
CA VAL A 66 27.55 6.89 -14.13
C VAL A 66 27.83 6.94 -12.62
N LEU A 67 29.06 7.29 -12.26
CA LEU A 67 29.45 7.68 -10.91
C LEU A 67 29.71 9.18 -10.91
N GLY A 68 29.09 9.92 -10.00
CA GLY A 68 29.19 11.38 -9.97
C GLY A 68 28.42 12.00 -8.82
N LEU A 69 27.82 13.16 -9.08
CA LEU A 69 26.96 13.87 -8.13
C LEU A 69 25.48 13.73 -8.54
N ASP A 70 24.59 14.04 -7.61
CA ASP A 70 23.15 14.00 -7.79
C ASP A 70 22.70 14.91 -8.94
N ARG A 71 22.28 14.29 -10.06
CA ARG A 71 21.93 14.97 -11.32
C ARG A 71 20.76 14.29 -12.04
N PRO A 72 19.52 14.76 -11.87
CA PRO A 72 18.33 14.16 -12.47
C PRO A 72 18.08 14.55 -13.94
N ASN A 73 18.70 15.65 -14.41
CA ASN A 73 18.48 16.23 -15.74
C ASN A 73 19.78 16.91 -16.23
N ASN A 74 19.75 18.18 -16.64
CA ASN A 74 20.92 18.92 -17.14
C ASN A 74 22.07 19.08 -16.11
N MET A 75 23.22 19.59 -16.59
CA MET A 75 24.45 19.81 -15.80
C MET A 75 24.28 20.70 -14.55
N LEU A 76 23.20 21.49 -14.46
CA LEU A 76 22.92 22.42 -13.36
C LEU A 76 21.72 21.94 -12.50
N SER A 77 21.28 20.70 -12.67
CA SER A 77 20.14 20.12 -11.94
C SER A 77 20.58 19.25 -10.76
N GLY A 78 19.64 19.00 -9.85
CA GLY A 78 19.89 18.18 -8.66
C GLY A 78 20.73 18.91 -7.61
N PHE A 79 21.13 18.19 -6.57
CA PHE A 79 21.99 18.73 -5.53
C PHE A 79 23.45 18.88 -5.99
N GLY A 80 23.88 18.08 -6.98
CA GLY A 80 25.18 18.24 -7.63
C GLY A 80 25.31 19.55 -8.39
N GLY A 81 24.29 19.92 -9.17
CA GLY A 81 24.25 21.19 -9.91
C GLY A 81 24.26 22.43 -9.00
N ASN A 82 23.66 22.32 -7.82
CA ASN A 82 23.65 23.38 -6.80
C ASN A 82 24.98 23.50 -6.00
N LYS A 83 25.93 22.58 -6.21
CA LYS A 83 27.19 22.48 -5.45
C LYS A 83 27.02 22.15 -3.97
N ASP A 84 25.93 21.46 -3.61
CA ASP A 84 25.73 20.97 -2.26
C ASP A 84 26.80 19.95 -1.87
N THR A 85 27.20 19.93 -0.60
CA THR A 85 28.04 18.85 -0.05
C THR A 85 27.23 17.56 0.13
N HIS A 86 27.94 16.42 0.15
CA HIS A 86 27.37 15.09 0.42
C HIS A 86 26.24 14.66 -0.55
N CYS A 87 26.38 15.02 -1.82
CA CYS A 87 25.45 14.70 -2.91
C CYS A 87 25.99 13.63 -3.88
N ALA A 88 26.85 12.70 -3.40
CA ALA A 88 27.38 11.64 -4.25
C ALA A 88 26.26 10.71 -4.75
N ALA A 89 26.31 10.32 -6.03
CA ALA A 89 25.30 9.50 -6.68
C ALA A 89 25.92 8.44 -7.62
N VAL A 90 25.19 7.33 -7.74
CA VAL A 90 25.45 6.21 -8.64
C VAL A 90 24.19 5.97 -9.46
N ASP A 91 24.32 6.06 -10.78
CA ASP A 91 23.22 5.90 -11.72
C ASP A 91 23.49 4.72 -12.67
N ILE A 92 22.66 3.69 -12.59
CA ILE A 92 22.70 2.52 -13.46
C ILE A 92 21.49 2.56 -14.39
N VAL A 93 21.72 2.70 -15.70
CA VAL A 93 20.66 2.88 -16.70
C VAL A 93 20.78 1.87 -17.82
N ALA A 94 19.65 1.25 -18.19
CA ALA A 94 19.49 0.48 -19.41
C ALA A 94 18.38 1.12 -20.26
N GLY A 95 18.75 1.60 -21.46
CA GLY A 95 17.86 2.27 -22.39
C GLY A 95 17.62 3.74 -22.08
N ARG A 96 18.66 4.59 -22.20
CA ARG A 96 18.49 6.05 -22.20
C ARG A 96 17.58 6.47 -23.35
N LEU A 97 16.61 7.35 -23.09
CA LEU A 97 15.44 7.70 -23.92
C LEU A 97 14.48 6.55 -24.28
N GLY A 98 14.68 5.34 -23.75
CA GLY A 98 13.83 4.18 -24.00
C GLY A 98 13.58 3.91 -25.49
N PHE A 99 12.31 3.78 -25.89
CA PHE A 99 11.93 3.51 -27.29
C PHE A 99 12.25 4.64 -28.30
N ARG A 100 12.67 5.81 -27.80
CA ARG A 100 13.08 6.98 -28.59
C ARG A 100 14.61 7.08 -28.76
N ALA A 101 15.37 6.12 -28.22
CA ALA A 101 16.81 6.10 -28.34
C ALA A 101 17.26 6.03 -29.81
N ARG A 102 18.14 6.97 -30.19
CA ARG A 102 18.78 7.07 -31.50
C ARG A 102 20.18 7.65 -31.29
N SER A 103 21.17 7.24 -32.07
CA SER A 103 22.50 7.87 -32.03
C SER A 103 22.55 9.20 -32.78
N ARG A 104 21.60 9.43 -33.70
CA ARG A 104 21.48 10.68 -34.46
C ARG A 104 20.04 11.19 -34.52
N ASP A 105 19.92 12.51 -34.54
CA ASP A 105 18.69 13.24 -34.81
C ASP A 105 18.32 13.19 -36.31
N ASP A 106 17.09 13.57 -36.67
CA ASP A 106 16.59 13.60 -38.06
C ASP A 106 17.44 14.50 -38.98
N ARG A 107 18.21 15.44 -38.40
CA ARG A 107 19.20 16.30 -39.09
C ARG A 107 20.61 15.69 -39.20
N ASN A 108 20.73 14.38 -38.96
CA ASN A 108 21.98 13.60 -38.99
C ASN A 108 23.09 14.06 -38.01
N LYS A 109 22.76 14.93 -37.04
CA LYS A 109 23.64 15.32 -35.93
C LYS A 109 23.64 14.24 -34.85
N VAL A 110 24.75 14.07 -34.14
CA VAL A 110 24.82 13.17 -32.98
C VAL A 110 23.84 13.66 -31.92
N LEU A 111 22.98 12.77 -31.43
CA LEU A 111 22.00 13.09 -30.39
C LEU A 111 22.69 13.03 -29.03
N GLU A 112 22.98 14.20 -28.45
CA GLU A 112 23.50 14.31 -27.09
C GLU A 112 22.36 14.36 -26.07
N VAL A 113 22.47 13.59 -24.99
CA VAL A 113 21.42 13.42 -23.99
C VAL A 113 21.96 13.56 -22.57
N ASP A 114 21.24 14.34 -21.78
CA ASP A 114 21.30 14.32 -20.32
C ASP A 114 20.50 13.13 -19.74
N PRO A 115 20.68 12.77 -18.46
CA PRO A 115 19.77 11.87 -17.75
C PRO A 115 18.30 12.32 -17.91
N ASN A 116 17.38 11.38 -18.12
CA ASN A 116 15.95 11.71 -18.16
C ASN A 116 15.12 10.67 -17.42
N PHE A 117 14.89 10.92 -16.14
CA PHE A 117 14.29 9.94 -15.22
C PHE A 117 12.87 9.53 -15.66
N LYS A 118 12.16 10.37 -16.42
CA LYS A 118 10.86 10.08 -17.01
C LYS A 118 10.95 9.19 -18.26
N LEU A 119 11.80 9.54 -19.23
CA LEU A 119 11.88 8.87 -20.55
C LEU A 119 12.75 7.60 -20.58
N ASP A 120 13.70 7.45 -19.65
CA ASP A 120 14.61 6.30 -19.62
C ASP A 120 13.88 5.01 -19.22
N ALA A 121 14.18 3.89 -19.89
CA ALA A 121 13.39 2.65 -19.78
C ALA A 121 13.55 1.95 -18.43
N ALA A 122 14.77 1.57 -18.06
CA ALA A 122 15.07 0.93 -16.77
C ALA A 122 16.24 1.63 -16.07
N ARG A 123 16.09 1.87 -14.77
CA ARG A 123 17.01 2.68 -13.96
C ARG A 123 17.06 2.20 -12.51
N VAL A 124 18.26 2.10 -11.97
CA VAL A 124 18.54 2.03 -10.53
C VAL A 124 19.31 3.29 -10.17
N TYR A 125 18.67 4.18 -9.41
CA TYR A 125 19.28 5.44 -8.96
C TYR A 125 19.58 5.35 -7.47
N LEU A 126 20.83 5.60 -7.10
CA LEU A 126 21.31 5.65 -5.72
C LEU A 126 21.92 7.03 -5.48
N SER A 127 21.43 7.79 -4.51
CA SER A 127 21.95 9.12 -4.18
C SER A 127 21.98 9.33 -2.67
N GLN A 128 23.06 9.91 -2.16
CA GLN A 128 23.22 10.26 -0.74
C GLN A 128 22.28 11.41 -0.31
N LYS A 129 21.92 12.28 -1.25
CA LYS A 129 21.09 13.48 -1.03
C LYS A 129 20.30 13.76 -2.30
N SER A 130 19.00 13.42 -2.26
CA SER A 130 18.09 13.52 -3.40
C SER A 130 16.67 13.91 -3.00
N ASP A 131 15.90 14.33 -4.00
CA ASP A 131 14.46 14.64 -3.99
C ASP A 131 13.79 13.74 -5.06
N PRO A 132 13.71 12.41 -4.83
CA PRO A 132 13.13 11.45 -5.77
C PRO A 132 11.71 11.81 -6.22
N ASP A 133 10.90 12.38 -5.31
CA ASP A 133 9.49 12.65 -5.55
C ASP A 133 9.35 13.71 -6.66
N SER A 134 10.16 14.77 -6.59
CA SER A 134 10.27 15.76 -7.67
C SER A 134 10.91 15.21 -8.95
N TYR A 135 11.87 14.27 -8.86
CA TYR A 135 12.61 13.78 -10.04
C TYR A 135 11.78 12.80 -10.89
N PHE A 136 10.97 11.96 -10.25
CA PHE A 136 10.13 10.98 -10.92
C PHE A 136 8.67 11.44 -11.09
N GLY A 137 8.25 12.49 -10.36
CA GLY A 137 6.88 13.01 -10.38
C GLY A 137 5.92 12.12 -9.59
N LEU A 138 6.36 11.67 -8.41
CA LEU A 138 5.60 10.76 -7.56
C LEU A 138 4.49 11.51 -6.80
N ALA A 139 3.41 10.79 -6.48
CA ALA A 139 2.44 11.26 -5.49
C ALA A 139 3.11 11.41 -4.12
N ALA A 140 2.65 12.34 -3.29
CA ALA A 140 3.30 12.65 -2.02
C ALA A 140 3.04 11.54 -0.99
N GLY A 141 1.81 11.02 -0.94
CA GLY A 141 1.40 10.06 0.08
C GLY A 141 1.52 10.64 1.49
N THR A 142 1.59 9.74 2.48
CA THR A 142 1.58 10.06 3.92
C THR A 142 2.97 9.96 4.55
N VAL A 143 3.84 9.07 4.05
CA VAL A 143 5.15 8.75 4.66
C VAL A 143 6.31 8.93 3.68
N GLY A 144 7.52 9.14 4.21
CA GLY A 144 8.75 9.13 3.40
C GLY A 144 9.04 10.37 2.54
N ASN A 145 8.05 11.25 2.34
CA ASN A 145 8.14 12.52 1.59
C ASN A 145 9.50 13.22 1.67
N THR A 146 10.10 13.45 0.50
CA THR A 146 11.34 14.19 0.29
C THR A 146 11.04 15.54 -0.35
N THR A 147 11.88 16.53 -0.05
CA THR A 147 11.80 17.86 -0.67
C THR A 147 13.18 18.47 -0.80
N LYS A 148 13.32 19.51 -1.63
CA LYS A 148 14.53 20.36 -1.70
C LYS A 148 15.05 20.85 -0.35
N THR A 149 14.17 21.12 0.61
CA THR A 149 14.53 21.58 1.97
C THR A 149 14.78 20.43 2.95
N SER A 150 14.31 19.22 2.63
CA SER A 150 14.45 18.02 3.45
C SER A 150 14.84 16.80 2.60
N PRO A 151 15.99 16.84 1.90
CA PRO A 151 16.43 15.74 1.04
C PRO A 151 16.84 14.52 1.86
N ARG A 152 16.84 13.35 1.22
CA ARG A 152 17.21 12.08 1.85
C ARG A 152 18.16 11.27 0.98
N SER A 153 18.83 10.31 1.62
CA SER A 153 19.51 9.23 0.91
C SER A 153 18.45 8.27 0.39
N THR A 154 18.49 7.97 -0.90
CA THR A 154 17.42 7.24 -1.59
C THR A 154 17.98 6.22 -2.56
N VAL A 155 17.30 5.08 -2.64
CA VAL A 155 17.41 4.12 -3.76
C VAL A 155 16.08 4.11 -4.50
N VAL A 156 16.08 4.45 -5.80
CA VAL A 156 14.88 4.36 -6.66
C VAL A 156 15.07 3.29 -7.72
N LEU A 157 14.06 2.44 -7.86
CA LEU A 157 13.97 1.41 -8.90
C LEU A 157 12.86 1.81 -9.87
N LYS A 158 13.18 1.96 -11.17
CA LYS A 158 12.21 2.25 -12.23
C LYS A 158 12.38 1.27 -13.39
N ALA A 159 11.27 0.66 -13.81
CA ALA A 159 11.14 -0.13 -15.04
C ALA A 159 9.64 -0.32 -15.36
N ASP A 160 9.31 -0.79 -16.58
CA ASP A 160 7.93 -1.16 -16.95
C ASP A 160 7.36 -2.30 -16.08
N THR A 161 8.22 -3.20 -15.61
CA THR A 161 7.84 -4.25 -14.64
C THR A 161 8.98 -4.48 -13.65
N LEU A 162 8.69 -4.38 -12.35
CA LEU A 162 9.60 -4.78 -11.28
C LEU A 162 9.17 -6.14 -10.72
N ARG A 163 10.13 -7.01 -10.38
CA ARG A 163 9.89 -8.31 -9.74
C ARG A 163 10.92 -8.50 -8.63
N MET A 164 10.45 -8.64 -7.40
CA MET A 164 11.28 -9.05 -6.26
C MET A 164 11.08 -10.55 -6.04
N VAL A 165 12.14 -11.34 -6.10
CA VAL A 165 12.09 -12.80 -5.99
C VAL A 165 13.09 -13.27 -4.94
N ALA A 166 12.60 -13.90 -3.87
CA ALA A 166 13.40 -14.57 -2.86
C ALA A 166 12.98 -16.04 -2.78
N ARG A 167 13.93 -16.93 -2.46
CA ARG A 167 13.64 -18.38 -2.28
C ARG A 167 13.00 -18.71 -0.93
N GLU A 168 13.14 -17.81 0.04
CA GLU A 168 12.66 -18.00 1.41
C GLU A 168 11.72 -16.86 1.82
N ASN A 169 12.26 -15.71 2.20
CA ASN A 169 11.50 -14.62 2.81
C ASN A 169 11.90 -13.25 2.22
N ILE A 170 10.94 -12.32 2.20
CA ILE A 170 11.16 -10.89 1.96
C ILE A 170 10.70 -10.14 3.22
N LYS A 171 11.49 -9.17 3.69
CA LYS A 171 11.15 -8.33 4.84
C LYS A 171 11.35 -6.86 4.51
N LEU A 172 10.32 -6.05 4.68
CA LEU A 172 10.39 -4.59 4.63
C LEU A 172 10.39 -4.07 6.07
N VAL A 173 11.43 -3.32 6.44
CA VAL A 173 11.60 -2.78 7.81
C VAL A 173 11.93 -1.30 7.72
N THR A 174 11.17 -0.49 8.45
CA THR A 174 11.43 0.94 8.64
C THR A 174 11.94 1.20 10.05
N ARG A 175 12.76 2.26 10.24
CA ARG A 175 13.22 2.75 11.55
C ARG A 175 14.07 1.72 12.33
N THR A 176 15.22 1.35 11.77
CA THR A 176 16.29 0.64 12.48
C THR A 176 17.13 1.58 13.35
N ASP A 177 17.46 2.76 12.81
CA ASP A 177 18.47 3.67 13.37
C ASP A 177 17.87 4.95 13.95
N LYS A 178 18.62 5.57 14.88
CA LYS A 178 18.22 6.83 15.54
C LYS A 178 18.57 8.08 14.72
N LYS A 179 19.37 7.98 13.65
CA LYS A 179 19.76 9.13 12.82
C LYS A 179 19.63 8.78 11.34
N ASN A 180 19.24 9.77 10.52
CA ASN A 180 19.24 9.64 9.07
C ASN A 180 20.61 10.02 8.47
N SER A 181 20.80 9.77 7.17
CA SER A 181 22.04 10.03 6.42
C SER A 181 22.46 11.52 6.34
N GLN A 182 21.57 12.44 6.72
CA GLN A 182 21.82 13.88 6.78
C GLN A 182 22.02 14.37 8.24
N GLY A 183 22.22 13.44 9.19
CA GLY A 183 22.47 13.73 10.61
C GLY A 183 21.24 14.06 11.46
N GLY A 184 20.05 14.12 10.85
CA GLY A 184 18.79 14.41 11.54
C GLY A 184 18.38 13.29 12.49
N ASP A 185 17.93 13.67 13.69
CA ASP A 185 17.51 12.74 14.75
C ASP A 185 16.10 12.18 14.50
N LEU A 186 15.95 10.87 14.72
CA LEU A 186 14.74 10.06 14.56
C LEU A 186 14.25 9.51 15.93
N SER A 187 14.83 9.97 17.04
CA SER A 187 14.45 9.56 18.40
C SER A 187 12.96 9.81 18.69
N ASN A 188 12.48 11.05 18.46
CA ASN A 188 11.11 11.52 18.70
C ASN A 188 10.08 11.09 17.63
N ALA A 189 10.35 9.99 16.91
CA ALA A 189 9.54 9.50 15.79
C ALA A 189 8.15 8.93 16.13
N THR A 190 7.72 8.93 17.40
CA THR A 190 6.41 8.42 17.82
C THR A 190 5.22 9.28 17.37
N THR A 191 5.46 10.52 16.92
CA THR A 191 4.40 11.52 16.64
C THR A 191 4.12 11.82 15.17
N LYS A 192 4.95 11.40 14.19
CA LYS A 192 4.73 11.75 12.76
C LYS A 192 5.24 10.70 11.76
N GLY A 193 4.40 10.31 10.79
CA GLY A 193 4.80 10.07 9.39
C GLY A 193 5.82 8.96 9.05
N TYR A 194 6.03 7.95 9.90
CA TYR A 194 6.85 6.77 9.55
C TYR A 194 5.95 5.60 9.15
N GLY A 195 6.33 4.88 8.10
CA GLY A 195 5.56 3.75 7.63
C GLY A 195 5.95 3.28 6.23
N ILE A 196 5.07 2.47 5.65
CA ILE A 196 5.12 1.96 4.28
C ILE A 196 3.82 2.38 3.59
N ASP A 197 3.91 3.22 2.57
CA ASP A 197 2.79 3.52 1.68
C ASP A 197 2.88 2.65 0.42
N LEU A 198 1.74 2.07 0.03
CA LEU A 198 1.57 1.24 -1.16
C LEU A 198 0.66 1.98 -2.14
N ILE A 199 1.25 2.77 -3.03
CA ILE A 199 0.51 3.68 -3.91
C ILE A 199 0.34 3.07 -5.30
N ALA A 200 -0.90 2.76 -5.67
CA ALA A 200 -1.33 2.43 -7.02
C ALA A 200 -1.61 3.70 -7.85
N LEU A 201 -1.43 3.59 -9.17
CA LEU A 201 -1.72 4.63 -10.18
C LEU A 201 -1.07 6.02 -9.99
N ASN A 202 -0.21 6.19 -8.99
CA ASN A 202 0.37 7.49 -8.60
C ASN A 202 -0.70 8.51 -8.19
N ASP A 203 -1.68 8.04 -7.42
CA ASP A 203 -2.79 8.80 -6.84
C ASP A 203 -2.82 8.50 -5.33
N ASP A 204 -2.80 9.53 -4.49
CA ASP A 204 -2.77 9.42 -3.02
C ASP A 204 -4.09 9.88 -2.34
N SER A 205 -5.16 10.07 -3.10
CA SER A 205 -6.41 10.68 -2.62
C SER A 205 -7.26 9.81 -1.67
N ASP A 206 -7.23 8.49 -1.81
CA ASP A 206 -7.96 7.53 -0.95
C ASP A 206 -7.01 6.48 -0.33
N MET A 207 -5.95 6.97 0.32
CA MET A 207 -5.01 6.11 1.04
C MET A 207 -5.60 5.62 2.36
N GLN A 208 -5.88 4.32 2.44
CA GLN A 208 -6.50 3.65 3.58
C GLN A 208 -5.48 2.78 4.34
N PRO A 209 -5.53 2.74 5.69
CA PRO A 209 -4.60 1.90 6.45
C PRO A 209 -4.85 0.39 6.28
N LEU A 210 -3.79 -0.42 6.22
CA LEU A 210 -3.90 -1.88 6.16
C LEU A 210 -4.48 -2.49 7.45
N VAL A 211 -5.35 -3.49 7.31
CA VAL A 211 -6.00 -4.18 8.42
C VAL A 211 -5.07 -5.18 9.12
N LYS A 212 -5.03 -5.14 10.46
CA LYS A 212 -4.39 -6.14 11.32
C LYS A 212 -5.29 -7.38 11.45
N GLY A 213 -5.00 -8.41 10.66
CA GLY A 213 -5.86 -9.61 10.57
C GLY A 213 -6.22 -10.28 11.91
N ALA A 214 -5.29 -10.39 12.86
CA ALA A 214 -5.57 -10.98 14.18
C ALA A 214 -6.56 -10.13 15.02
N ASN A 215 -6.43 -8.79 14.96
CA ASN A 215 -7.32 -7.88 15.67
C ASN A 215 -8.71 -7.87 15.04
N LEU A 216 -8.80 -7.88 13.70
CA LEU A 216 -10.08 -8.04 12.99
C LEU A 216 -10.74 -9.38 13.36
N GLN A 217 -10.00 -10.48 13.39
CA GLN A 217 -10.54 -11.78 13.77
C GLN A 217 -11.10 -11.77 15.20
N GLN A 218 -10.41 -11.12 16.14
CA GLN A 218 -10.91 -11.00 17.52
C GLN A 218 -12.15 -10.11 17.58
N CYS A 219 -12.17 -8.97 16.89
CA CYS A 219 -13.36 -8.11 16.78
C CYS A 219 -14.57 -8.89 16.29
N LEU A 220 -14.43 -9.65 15.19
CA LEU A 220 -15.52 -10.46 14.63
C LEU A 220 -15.97 -11.57 15.59
N ARG A 221 -15.05 -12.19 16.35
CA ARG A 221 -15.40 -13.17 17.40
C ARG A 221 -16.18 -12.53 18.54
N ASP A 222 -15.78 -11.34 18.99
CA ASP A 222 -16.43 -10.63 20.09
C ASP A 222 -17.85 -10.17 19.67
N VAL A 223 -18.03 -9.72 18.42
CA VAL A 223 -19.35 -9.44 17.80
C VAL A 223 -20.22 -10.70 17.73
N LEU A 224 -19.68 -11.81 17.22
CA LEU A 224 -20.42 -13.08 17.14
C LEU A 224 -20.84 -13.60 18.53
N ALA A 225 -20.00 -13.43 19.55
CA ALA A 225 -20.35 -13.76 20.92
C ALA A 225 -21.50 -12.87 21.43
N SER A 226 -21.47 -11.55 21.18
CA SER A 226 -22.58 -10.66 21.55
C SER A 226 -23.91 -11.04 20.86
N ILE A 227 -23.87 -11.52 19.61
CA ILE A 227 -25.05 -12.04 18.90
C ILE A 227 -25.56 -13.34 19.54
N GLN A 228 -24.66 -14.24 19.95
CA GLN A 228 -25.03 -15.48 20.64
C GLN A 228 -25.67 -15.21 22.01
N ASP A 229 -25.12 -14.27 22.77
CA ASP A 229 -25.69 -13.82 24.06
C ASP A 229 -27.10 -13.22 23.85
N LEU A 230 -27.27 -12.33 22.86
CA LEU A 230 -28.56 -11.73 22.51
C LEU A 230 -29.60 -12.77 22.12
N ARG A 231 -29.21 -13.81 21.37
CA ARG A 231 -30.09 -14.95 21.05
C ARG A 231 -30.52 -15.70 22.32
N GLY A 232 -29.62 -15.87 23.29
CA GLY A 232 -29.94 -16.47 24.58
C GLY A 232 -30.95 -15.64 25.38
N ILE A 233 -30.73 -14.34 25.46
CA ILE A 233 -31.63 -13.35 26.10
C ILE A 233 -33.04 -13.42 25.46
N PHE A 234 -33.11 -13.39 24.13
CA PHE A 234 -34.37 -13.49 23.40
C PHE A 234 -35.09 -14.83 23.62
N ASN A 235 -34.34 -15.94 23.64
CA ASN A 235 -34.92 -17.26 23.92
C ASN A 235 -35.50 -17.35 25.34
N ASN A 236 -34.85 -16.74 26.34
CA ASN A 236 -35.38 -16.64 27.70
C ASN A 236 -36.68 -15.83 27.73
N PHE A 237 -36.72 -14.67 27.06
CA PHE A 237 -37.93 -13.86 26.94
C PHE A 237 -39.11 -14.65 26.32
N VAL A 238 -38.87 -15.32 25.19
CA VAL A 238 -39.89 -16.16 24.52
C VAL A 238 -40.37 -17.29 25.45
N LYS A 239 -39.46 -17.91 26.22
CA LYS A 239 -39.83 -18.94 27.20
C LYS A 239 -40.76 -18.39 28.29
N TYR A 240 -40.36 -17.31 28.98
CA TYR A 240 -41.15 -16.75 30.09
C TYR A 240 -42.50 -16.21 29.61
N GLN A 241 -42.56 -15.60 28.42
CA GLN A 241 -43.83 -15.19 27.82
C GLN A 241 -44.71 -16.39 27.45
N GLY A 242 -44.12 -17.49 26.98
CA GLY A 242 -44.84 -18.75 26.72
C GLY A 242 -45.43 -19.37 27.99
N GLU A 243 -44.70 -19.34 29.10
CA GLU A 243 -45.17 -19.78 30.43
C GLU A 243 -46.37 -18.94 30.91
N MET A 244 -46.29 -17.60 30.79
CA MET A 244 -47.41 -16.71 31.11
C MET A 244 -48.62 -16.94 30.20
N ASN A 245 -48.41 -17.08 28.89
CA ASN A 245 -49.47 -17.36 27.93
C ASN A 245 -50.16 -18.70 28.21
N ASN A 246 -49.42 -19.73 28.62
CA ASN A 246 -49.98 -21.02 29.01
C ASN A 246 -50.80 -20.92 30.31
N ALA A 247 -50.37 -20.13 31.30
CA ALA A 247 -51.17 -19.88 32.49
C ALA A 247 -52.49 -19.14 32.14
N LEU A 248 -52.42 -18.12 31.28
CA LEU A 248 -53.58 -17.41 30.72
C LEU A 248 -54.53 -18.30 29.91
N LEU A 249 -54.01 -19.28 29.16
CA LEU A 249 -54.87 -20.19 28.37
C LEU A 249 -55.67 -21.15 29.26
N ASN A 250 -55.18 -21.47 30.46
CA ASN A 250 -55.78 -22.47 31.35
C ASN A 250 -56.56 -21.87 32.55
N HIS A 251 -56.66 -20.54 32.68
CA HIS A 251 -57.34 -19.91 33.82
C HIS A 251 -58.88 -19.77 33.66
N SER A 252 -59.62 -19.82 34.78
CA SER A 252 -61.09 -19.67 34.84
C SER A 252 -61.61 -19.47 36.27
N HIS A 253 -62.48 -18.48 36.49
CA HIS A 253 -63.05 -18.10 37.79
C HIS A 253 -64.17 -19.08 38.12
N ARG A 254 -64.45 -19.21 39.40
CA ARG A 254 -65.70 -19.80 39.89
C ARG A 254 -66.59 -18.67 40.40
N SER A 255 -67.80 -18.61 39.87
CA SER A 255 -68.84 -17.67 40.27
C SER A 255 -69.25 -17.91 41.73
N PRO A 256 -69.43 -16.86 42.54
CA PRO A 256 -70.03 -16.99 43.87
C PRO A 256 -71.50 -17.45 43.80
N PHE A 257 -72.16 -17.33 42.65
CA PHE A 257 -73.45 -17.96 42.38
C PHE A 257 -73.26 -19.42 41.93
N TYR A 258 -73.51 -20.36 42.84
CA TYR A 258 -73.53 -21.81 42.63
C TYR A 258 -72.24 -22.44 42.07
N GLY A 259 -71.09 -21.74 42.15
CA GLY A 259 -69.80 -22.30 41.72
C GLY A 259 -69.66 -22.54 40.21
N GLN A 260 -70.55 -21.95 39.39
CA GLN A 260 -70.47 -22.03 37.94
C GLN A 260 -69.17 -21.40 37.41
N LEU A 261 -68.59 -21.96 36.35
CA LEU A 261 -67.44 -21.35 35.67
C LEU A 261 -67.83 -19.97 35.10
N CYS A 262 -67.02 -18.94 35.40
CA CYS A 262 -67.06 -17.65 34.71
C CYS A 262 -65.66 -17.28 34.15
N ALA A 263 -65.39 -16.01 33.85
CA ALA A 263 -64.20 -15.48 33.12
C ALA A 263 -62.86 -15.64 33.92
N PRO A 264 -61.65 -15.09 33.55
CA PRO A 264 -60.23 -15.30 34.07
C PRO A 264 -59.90 -15.92 35.45
N ASP A 265 -58.68 -15.84 36.02
CA ASP A 265 -58.51 -16.23 37.46
C ASP A 265 -57.34 -15.56 38.21
N PHE A 266 -57.32 -15.73 39.54
CA PHE A 266 -56.38 -15.12 40.46
C PHE A 266 -55.49 -16.11 41.24
N GLU A 267 -55.88 -17.35 41.54
CA GLU A 267 -55.08 -18.23 42.42
C GLU A 267 -53.75 -18.67 41.79
N THR A 268 -53.78 -19.12 40.53
CA THR A 268 -52.58 -19.59 39.82
C THR A 268 -51.96 -18.53 38.91
N LEU A 269 -52.76 -17.62 38.34
CA LEU A 269 -52.27 -16.62 37.40
C LEU A 269 -51.40 -15.55 38.07
N ILE A 270 -51.78 -15.08 39.27
CA ILE A 270 -51.02 -14.01 39.95
C ILE A 270 -49.59 -14.49 40.28
N PRO A 271 -49.37 -15.66 40.91
CA PRO A 271 -48.01 -16.18 41.15
C PRO A 271 -47.16 -16.30 39.87
N THR A 272 -47.70 -16.91 38.80
CA THR A 272 -46.95 -17.05 37.53
C THR A 272 -46.68 -15.71 36.87
N GLY A 273 -47.62 -14.76 36.92
CA GLY A 273 -47.42 -13.41 36.42
C GLY A 273 -46.30 -12.67 37.16
N VAL A 274 -46.26 -12.76 38.49
CA VAL A 274 -45.18 -12.19 39.31
C VAL A 274 -43.84 -12.86 38.99
N GLU A 275 -43.80 -14.19 38.88
CA GLU A 275 -42.58 -14.93 38.52
C GLU A 275 -42.05 -14.53 37.14
N VAL A 276 -42.92 -14.40 36.13
CA VAL A 276 -42.54 -13.98 34.78
C VAL A 276 -42.05 -12.53 34.74
N ILE A 277 -42.65 -11.62 35.52
CA ILE A 277 -42.15 -10.24 35.66
C ILE A 277 -40.75 -10.23 36.28
N VAL A 278 -40.53 -10.97 37.37
CA VAL A 278 -39.22 -11.07 38.03
C VAL A 278 -38.18 -11.69 37.09
N ASN A 279 -38.54 -12.75 36.37
CA ASN A 279 -37.65 -13.43 35.41
C ASN A 279 -37.30 -12.54 34.21
N ASN A 280 -38.25 -11.77 33.66
CA ASN A 280 -37.97 -10.81 32.60
C ASN A 280 -37.02 -9.70 33.08
N LEU A 281 -37.25 -9.09 34.25
CA LEU A 281 -36.39 -8.04 34.80
C LEU A 281 -34.95 -8.54 35.05
N THR A 282 -34.82 -9.71 35.69
CA THR A 282 -33.52 -10.24 36.13
C THR A 282 -32.73 -10.96 35.03
N ASN A 283 -33.40 -11.72 34.15
CA ASN A 283 -32.73 -12.57 33.15
C ASN A 283 -32.83 -12.06 31.71
N VAL A 284 -33.71 -11.10 31.42
CA VAL A 284 -33.82 -10.48 30.08
C VAL A 284 -33.27 -9.05 30.11
N GLU A 285 -33.88 -8.15 30.89
CA GLU A 285 -33.54 -6.72 30.88
C GLU A 285 -32.13 -6.45 31.40
N THR A 286 -31.77 -7.03 32.55
CA THR A 286 -30.41 -6.90 33.13
C THR A 286 -29.33 -7.45 32.17
N GLN A 287 -29.60 -8.58 31.52
CA GLN A 287 -28.66 -9.20 30.58
C GLN A 287 -28.55 -8.40 29.26
N LEU A 288 -29.65 -7.78 28.82
CA LEU A 288 -29.67 -6.90 27.64
C LEU A 288 -28.77 -5.67 27.87
N LEU A 289 -28.85 -5.04 29.05
CA LEU A 289 -27.96 -3.92 29.42
C LEU A 289 -26.48 -4.34 29.43
N LEU A 290 -26.15 -5.53 29.94
CA LEU A 290 -24.79 -6.07 29.88
C LEU A 290 -24.32 -6.32 28.44
N ASN A 291 -25.21 -6.82 27.56
CA ASN A 291 -24.92 -7.03 26.14
C ASN A 291 -24.67 -5.70 25.39
N MET A 292 -25.46 -4.66 25.67
CA MET A 292 -25.25 -3.32 25.12
C MET A 292 -23.88 -2.75 25.52
N ASN A 293 -23.51 -2.84 26.80
CA ASN A 293 -22.19 -2.41 27.28
C ASN A 293 -21.05 -3.20 26.61
N LYS A 294 -21.23 -4.49 26.36
CA LYS A 294 -20.27 -5.33 25.62
C LYS A 294 -20.10 -4.86 24.17
N LEU A 295 -21.19 -4.50 23.47
CA LEU A 295 -21.13 -3.96 22.10
C LEU A 295 -20.44 -2.59 22.05
N VAL A 296 -20.73 -1.69 22.98
CA VAL A 296 -20.02 -0.40 23.12
C VAL A 296 -18.52 -0.63 23.35
N GLY A 297 -18.16 -1.59 24.21
CA GLY A 297 -16.77 -1.99 24.41
C GLY A 297 -16.09 -2.52 23.16
N VAL A 298 -16.78 -3.32 22.33
CA VAL A 298 -16.26 -3.77 21.02
C VAL A 298 -16.03 -2.58 20.10
N GLN A 299 -16.99 -1.67 19.97
CA GLN A 299 -16.84 -0.48 19.13
C GLN A 299 -15.63 0.37 19.57
N GLN A 300 -15.53 0.70 20.86
CA GLN A 300 -14.44 1.49 21.42
C GLN A 300 -13.08 0.84 21.21
N ASN A 301 -12.95 -0.47 21.46
CA ASN A 301 -11.67 -1.16 21.44
C ASN A 301 -11.13 -1.45 20.03
N TYR A 302 -12.02 -1.68 19.07
CA TYR A 302 -11.66 -2.14 17.73
C TYR A 302 -11.84 -1.09 16.64
N LEU A 303 -12.79 -0.15 16.79
CA LEU A 303 -13.23 0.77 15.72
C LEU A 303 -12.98 2.25 16.05
N ASP A 304 -13.27 2.70 17.27
CA ASP A 304 -13.20 4.14 17.61
C ASP A 304 -11.84 4.57 18.17
N ALA A 305 -11.08 3.65 18.81
CA ALA A 305 -9.76 3.95 19.33
C ALA A 305 -8.77 4.30 18.19
N PRO A 306 -8.40 5.58 17.96
CA PRO A 306 -7.46 5.91 16.88
C PRO A 306 -6.13 5.21 17.12
N ALA A 307 -5.39 4.88 16.05
CA ALA A 307 -4.16 4.09 16.11
C ALA A 307 -3.06 4.70 17.00
N GLY A 308 -3.13 4.44 18.31
CA GLY A 308 -2.26 5.00 19.35
C GLY A 308 -2.97 5.53 20.62
N ALA A 309 -4.30 5.62 20.67
CA ALA A 309 -5.05 5.80 21.91
C ALA A 309 -5.46 4.41 22.41
N GLU A 310 -4.60 3.77 23.20
CA GLU A 310 -4.61 2.32 23.31
C GLU A 310 -5.56 1.80 24.40
N THR A 311 -6.71 1.22 24.01
CA THR A 311 -7.23 0.10 24.81
C THR A 311 -6.25 -1.05 24.70
N LEU A 312 -5.44 -1.23 25.74
CA LEU A 312 -4.44 -2.28 25.83
C LEU A 312 -5.04 -3.55 26.44
N LYS A 313 -5.00 -4.66 25.71
CA LYS A 313 -5.13 -5.99 26.29
C LYS A 313 -3.76 -6.64 26.29
N ASN A 314 -3.22 -6.91 27.49
CA ASN A 314 -1.88 -7.46 27.70
C ASN A 314 -0.76 -6.67 26.97
N GLY A 315 -0.81 -5.34 27.02
CA GLY A 315 0.19 -4.48 26.37
C GLY A 315 0.13 -4.45 24.85
N LYS A 316 -0.99 -4.88 24.24
CA LYS A 316 -1.22 -4.77 22.78
C LYS A 316 -2.51 -3.99 22.50
N SER A 317 -2.42 -3.04 21.56
CA SER A 317 -3.56 -2.30 21.03
C SER A 317 -4.52 -3.22 20.26
N LEU A 318 -5.80 -3.17 20.60
CA LEU A 318 -6.87 -3.94 19.94
C LEU A 318 -7.33 -3.35 18.61
N PHE A 319 -7.02 -2.08 18.31
CA PHE A 319 -7.51 -1.37 17.11
C PHE A 319 -7.21 -2.12 15.81
N ILE A 320 -8.19 -2.25 14.92
CA ILE A 320 -8.09 -3.14 13.74
C ILE A 320 -7.18 -2.62 12.62
N LEU A 321 -6.91 -1.31 12.54
CA LEU A 321 -6.09 -0.74 11.48
C LEU A 321 -4.62 -0.54 11.90
N SER A 322 -3.70 -0.67 10.94
CA SER A 322 -2.28 -0.35 11.12
C SER A 322 -2.06 1.16 11.30
N LYS A 323 -1.10 1.54 12.13
CA LYS A 323 -0.62 2.95 12.22
C LYS A 323 0.40 3.29 11.11
N TYR A 324 1.07 2.25 10.61
CA TYR A 324 2.34 2.40 9.88
C TYR A 324 2.24 1.95 8.42
N ASN A 325 1.10 1.46 7.95
CA ASN A 325 0.98 0.93 6.59
C ASN A 325 -0.30 1.45 5.95
N ASN A 326 -0.19 2.14 4.81
CA ASN A 326 -1.32 2.65 4.04
C ASN A 326 -1.29 2.11 2.61
N THR A 327 -2.45 1.96 1.98
CA THR A 327 -2.63 1.51 0.60
C THR A 327 -3.86 2.18 0.00
N ASN A 328 -3.87 2.36 -1.31
CA ASN A 328 -5.11 2.44 -2.10
C ASN A 328 -5.31 1.16 -2.93
#